data_AF-A0AAP0ZK02-F1
#
_entry.id   AF-A0AAP0ZK02-F1
#
_cell.length_a   1.000
_cell.length_b   1.000
_cell.length_c   1.000
_cell.angle_alpha   90.00
_cell.angle_beta   90.00
_cell.angle_gamma   90.00
#
_symmetry.space_group_name_H-M   'P 1'
#
loop_
_entity.id
_entity.type
_entity.pdbx_description
1 polymer ?
#
loop_
_entity_poly.entity_id
_entity_poly.type
_entity_poly.pdbx_seq_one_letter_code
_entity_poly.pdbx_strand_id
1 'polypeptide(L)'
;MSLATPRTATAAQRRVWEALSRLYLDNDSRDDDSIAHVLAASPFTLEQLRMMLLHEVHPVLIGNLRSVAGVWDGFDPDWLAATIQARRARRWCWPARWCRRGDARTQWALLAPKIVALRATTTQ
;
A
#
# COMPACT_ATOMS: atom_id res chain seq x y z
N MET A 1 -6.62 33.34 -2.94
CA MET A 1 -5.66 32.36 -3.49
C MET A 1 -5.33 31.36 -2.38
N SER A 2 -6.03 30.23 -2.32
CA SER A 2 -5.80 29.24 -1.26
C SER A 2 -4.52 28.46 -1.56
N LEU A 3 -3.48 28.67 -0.75
CA LEU A 3 -2.29 27.85 -0.74
C LEU A 3 -2.72 26.43 -0.40
N ALA A 4 -2.61 25.50 -1.36
CA ALA A 4 -2.83 24.09 -1.12
C ALA A 4 -1.71 23.60 -0.18
N THR A 5 -1.98 23.55 1.11
CA THR A 5 -1.11 22.93 2.10
C THR A 5 -0.81 21.50 1.60
N PRO A 6 0.46 21.06 1.54
CA PRO A 6 0.73 19.66 1.24
C PRO A 6 -0.02 18.84 2.28
N ARG A 7 -1.02 18.06 1.84
CA ARG A 7 -1.81 17.21 2.74
C ARG A 7 -0.88 16.14 3.26
N THR A 8 -0.37 16.35 4.46
CA THR A 8 0.43 15.35 5.17
C THR A 8 -0.40 14.08 5.32
N ALA A 9 0.24 12.92 5.20
CA ALA A 9 -0.44 11.64 5.35
C ALA A 9 -1.06 11.50 6.74
N THR A 10 -2.35 11.13 6.81
CA THR A 10 -3.01 10.86 8.08
C THR A 10 -2.47 9.58 8.73
N ALA A 11 -2.67 9.43 10.04
CA ALA A 11 -2.27 8.20 10.75
C ALA A 11 -2.91 6.94 10.14
N ALA A 12 -4.16 7.02 9.69
CA ALA A 12 -4.84 5.92 9.01
C ALA A 12 -4.18 5.57 7.67
N GLN A 13 -3.77 6.57 6.88
CA GLN A 13 -3.04 6.32 5.62
C GLN A 13 -1.70 5.63 5.87
N ARG A 14 -0.95 6.09 6.88
CA ARG A 14 0.34 5.50 7.25
C ARG A 14 0.20 4.02 7.62
N ARG A 15 -0.78 3.67 8.46
CA ARG A 15 -1.08 2.27 8.84
C ARG A 15 -1.42 1.40 7.63
N VAL A 16 -2.21 1.92 6.70
CA VAL A 16 -2.53 1.20 5.46
C VAL A 16 -1.30 1.00 4.58
N TRP A 17 -0.47 2.03 4.42
CA TRP A 17 0.77 1.90 3.64
C TRP A 17 1.72 0.90 4.26
N GLU A 18 1.88 0.92 5.58
CA GLU A 18 2.68 -0.06 6.32
C GLU A 18 2.15 -1.48 6.10
N ALA A 19 0.85 -1.72 6.27
CA ALA A 19 0.25 -3.04 6.03
C ALA A 19 0.45 -3.52 4.58
N LEU A 20 0.20 -2.65 3.60
CA LEU A 20 0.40 -2.98 2.18
C LEU A 20 1.89 -3.18 1.83
N SER A 21 2.81 -2.55 2.56
CA SER A 21 4.24 -2.72 2.33
C SER A 21 4.73 -4.12 2.66
N ARG A 22 4.07 -4.82 3.58
CA ARG A 22 4.39 -6.21 3.96
C ARG A 22 4.23 -7.19 2.78
N LEU A 23 3.44 -6.83 1.75
CA LEU A 23 3.34 -7.60 0.50
C LEU A 23 4.65 -7.61 -0.32
N TYR A 24 5.63 -6.78 0.04
CA TYR A 24 6.92 -6.64 -0.65
C TYR A 24 8.11 -7.11 0.21
N LEU A 25 7.86 -7.66 1.39
CA LEU A 25 8.88 -8.33 2.18
C LEU A 25 9.08 -9.74 1.60
N ASP A 26 10.36 -10.11 1.45
CA ASP A 26 10.77 -11.46 1.06
C ASP A 26 10.77 -12.35 2.31
N ASN A 27 9.58 -12.78 2.71
CA ASN A 27 9.39 -13.66 3.86
C ASN A 27 8.42 -14.79 3.46
N ASP A 28 8.83 -16.02 3.73
CA ASP A 28 8.06 -17.25 3.49
C ASP A 28 6.73 -17.25 4.27
N SER A 29 6.68 -16.50 5.37
CA SER A 29 5.50 -16.36 6.25
C SER A 29 4.68 -15.09 5.98
N ARG A 30 4.28 -14.87 4.72
CA ARG A 30 3.37 -13.76 4.39
C ARG A 30 2.01 -13.94 5.09
N ASP A 31 1.68 -13.03 6.00
CA ASP A 31 0.40 -12.99 6.70
C ASP A 31 -0.60 -12.04 6.02
N ASP A 32 -1.25 -12.56 4.97
CA ASP A 32 -2.29 -11.83 4.23
C ASP A 32 -3.53 -11.52 5.10
N ASP A 33 -3.79 -12.31 6.14
CA ASP A 33 -4.97 -12.17 6.99
C ASP A 33 -4.83 -10.99 7.96
N SER A 34 -3.64 -10.79 8.52
CA SER A 34 -3.30 -9.60 9.30
C SER A 34 -3.34 -8.33 8.44
N ILE A 35 -2.82 -8.39 7.21
CA ILE A 35 -2.91 -7.28 6.26
C ILE A 35 -4.38 -6.95 5.95
N ALA A 36 -5.21 -7.96 5.66
CA ALA A 36 -6.63 -7.77 5.39
C ALA A 36 -7.39 -7.18 6.59
N HIS A 37 -7.07 -7.56 7.82
CA HIS A 37 -7.65 -6.98 9.03
C HIS A 37 -7.37 -5.49 9.17
N VAL A 38 -6.10 -5.07 9.00
CA VAL A 38 -5.73 -3.65 9.07
C VAL A 38 -6.46 -2.85 7.99
N LEU A 39 -6.56 -3.40 6.78
CA LEU A 39 -7.26 -2.78 5.66
C LEU A 39 -8.77 -2.68 5.93
N ALA A 40 -9.38 -3.74 6.44
CA ALA A 40 -10.81 -3.79 6.75
C ALA A 40 -11.22 -2.75 7.80
N ALA A 41 -10.42 -2.60 8.86
CA ALA A 41 -10.63 -1.65 9.95
C ALA A 41 -10.34 -0.18 9.56
N SER A 42 -9.70 0.05 8.41
CA SER A 42 -9.39 1.40 7.95
C SER A 42 -10.64 2.13 7.40
N PRO A 43 -10.71 3.47 7.49
CA PRO A 43 -11.86 4.25 7.02
C PRO A 43 -11.94 4.38 5.48
N PHE A 44 -11.07 3.69 4.73
CA PHE A 44 -10.99 3.82 3.29
C PHE A 44 -11.88 2.82 2.56
N THR A 45 -12.47 3.24 1.45
CA THR A 45 -13.23 2.33 0.59
C THR A 45 -12.32 1.28 -0.04
N LEU A 46 -12.91 0.17 -0.48
CA LEU A 46 -12.17 -0.90 -1.15
C LEU A 46 -11.38 -0.37 -2.37
N GLU A 47 -11.98 0.55 -3.14
CA GLU A 47 -11.31 1.18 -4.28
C GLU A 47 -10.18 2.12 -3.86
N GLN A 48 -10.34 2.89 -2.77
CA GLN A 48 -9.25 3.72 -2.24
C GLN A 48 -8.04 2.86 -1.83
N LEU A 49 -8.29 1.73 -1.16
CA LEU A 49 -7.24 0.78 -0.77
C LEU A 49 -6.53 0.18 -1.99
N ARG A 50 -7.29 -0.22 -3.02
CA ARG A 50 -6.75 -0.67 -4.31
C ARG A 50 -5.84 0.39 -4.92
N MET A 51 -6.28 1.64 -4.92
CA MET A 51 -5.52 2.76 -5.48
C MET A 51 -4.24 3.03 -4.69
N MET A 52 -4.30 2.97 -3.35
CA MET A 52 -3.11 3.08 -2.49
C MET A 52 -2.09 1.98 -2.79
N LEU A 53 -2.52 0.73 -2.94
CA LEU A 53 -1.63 -0.36 -3.31
C LEU A 53 -1.00 -0.12 -4.69
N LEU A 54 -1.81 0.13 -5.72
CA LEU A 54 -1.35 0.18 -7.11
C LEU A 54 -0.55 1.44 -7.46
N HIS A 55 -0.85 2.58 -6.83
CA HIS A 55 -0.30 3.88 -7.22
C HIS A 55 0.62 4.49 -6.16
N GLU A 56 0.52 4.09 -4.91
CA GLU A 56 1.28 4.70 -3.82
C GLU A 56 2.38 3.74 -3.34
N VAL A 57 2.00 2.54 -2.89
CA VAL A 57 2.93 1.58 -2.28
C VAL A 57 3.73 0.80 -3.32
N HIS A 58 3.05 0.18 -4.30
CA HIS A 58 3.69 -0.68 -5.29
C HIS A 58 4.83 0.00 -6.04
N PRO A 59 4.69 1.23 -6.58
CA PRO A 59 5.78 1.86 -7.30
C PRO A 59 6.99 2.14 -6.42
N VAL A 60 6.82 2.27 -5.10
CA VAL A 60 7.91 2.54 -4.14
C VAL A 60 8.71 1.26 -3.88
N LEU A 61 8.01 0.14 -3.73
CA LEU A 61 8.61 -1.10 -3.24
C LEU A 61 8.87 -2.14 -4.34
N ILE A 62 8.37 -1.96 -5.57
CA ILE A 62 8.66 -2.86 -6.70
C ILE A 62 10.15 -2.96 -7.04
N GLY A 63 10.95 -1.95 -6.67
CA GLY A 63 12.41 -2.00 -6.77
C GLY A 63 13.04 -2.99 -5.80
N ASN A 64 12.44 -3.18 -4.61
CA ASN A 64 12.94 -4.07 -3.58
C ASN A 64 12.84 -5.53 -4.02
N LEU A 65 11.80 -5.91 -4.77
CA LEU A 65 11.69 -7.26 -5.36
C LEU A 65 12.80 -7.61 -6.36
N ARG A 66 13.63 -6.64 -6.78
CA ARG A 66 14.77 -6.88 -7.69
C ARG A 66 16.14 -6.76 -7.05
N SER A 67 16.22 -6.21 -5.84
CA SER A 67 17.49 -6.09 -5.12
C SER A 67 17.61 -7.27 -4.19
N VAL A 68 18.61 -8.13 -4.42
CA VAL A 68 19.05 -9.16 -3.47
C VAL A 68 19.71 -8.45 -2.29
N ALA A 69 18.91 -7.78 -1.47
CA ALA A 69 19.41 -6.94 -0.41
C ALA A 69 18.90 -7.47 0.93
N GLY A 70 19.44 -8.58 1.42
CA GLY A 70 19.27 -9.00 2.82
C GLY A 70 17.85 -9.31 3.31
N VAL A 71 17.75 -9.87 4.50
CA VAL A 71 16.49 -10.14 5.20
C VAL A 71 15.96 -8.81 5.73
N TRP A 72 14.89 -8.29 5.14
CA TRP A 72 14.17 -7.13 5.69
C TRP A 72 13.10 -7.63 6.65
N ASP A 73 13.20 -7.25 7.92
CA ASP A 73 12.14 -7.50 8.92
C ASP A 73 10.92 -6.57 8.70
N GLY A 74 11.12 -5.44 7.99
CA GLY A 74 10.08 -4.47 7.70
C GLY A 74 10.58 -3.26 6.92
N PHE A 75 9.68 -2.32 6.64
CA PHE A 75 9.99 -1.00 6.09
C PHE A 75 9.83 0.06 7.17
N ASP A 76 10.76 1.02 7.23
CA ASP A 76 10.63 2.17 8.12
C ASP A 76 9.37 2.99 7.73
N PRO A 77 8.40 3.16 8.64
CA PRO A 77 7.10 3.74 8.32
C PRO A 77 7.19 5.24 8.01
N ASP A 78 8.12 5.97 8.62
CA ASP A 78 8.32 7.39 8.36
C ASP A 78 8.99 7.63 7.00
N TRP A 79 10.00 6.81 6.66
CA TRP A 79 10.61 6.78 5.33
C TRP A 79 9.60 6.43 4.25
N LEU A 80 8.77 5.41 4.47
CA LEU A 80 7.73 5.00 3.51
C LEU A 80 6.74 6.13 3.28
N ALA A 81 6.23 6.72 4.37
CA ALA A 81 5.27 7.82 4.30
C ALA A 81 5.89 9.05 3.61
N ALA A 82 7.12 9.42 3.94
CA ALA A 82 7.81 10.56 3.32
C ALA A 82 8.04 10.32 1.83
N THR A 83 8.43 9.10 1.43
CA THR A 83 8.69 8.73 0.04
C THR A 83 7.41 8.75 -0.80
N ILE A 84 6.32 8.21 -0.28
CA ILE A 84 4.99 8.26 -0.94
C ILE A 84 4.55 9.71 -1.08
N GLN A 85 4.64 10.53 -0.03
CA GLN A 85 4.24 11.93 -0.07
C GLN A 85 5.07 12.74 -1.06
N ALA A 86 6.39 12.59 -1.06
CA ALA A 86 7.27 13.23 -2.02
C ALA A 86 6.91 12.85 -3.47
N ARG A 87 6.57 11.58 -3.73
CA ARG A 87 6.11 11.13 -5.03
C ARG A 87 4.75 11.69 -5.45
N ARG A 88 3.81 11.81 -4.51
CA ARG A 88 2.50 12.46 -4.77
C ARG A 88 2.69 13.94 -5.12
N ALA A 89 3.57 14.64 -4.41
CA ALA A 89 3.86 16.06 -4.64
C ALA A 89 4.51 16.33 -6.01
N ARG A 90 5.36 15.41 -6.50
CA ARG A 90 6.10 15.56 -7.76
C ARG A 90 5.23 15.54 -9.03
N ARG A 91 3.89 15.33 -8.95
CA ARG A 91 2.94 15.32 -10.09
C ARG A 91 3.46 14.63 -11.36
N TRP A 92 4.31 13.60 -11.21
CA TRP A 92 5.12 13.12 -12.32
C TRP A 92 4.29 12.16 -13.18
N CYS A 93 3.55 12.72 -14.14
CA CYS A 93 2.87 12.00 -15.21
C CYS A 93 3.92 11.30 -16.08
N TRP A 94 4.12 10.00 -15.90
CA TRP A 94 4.82 9.18 -16.90
C TRP A 94 3.98 7.95 -17.25
N PRO A 95 3.81 7.63 -18.55
CA PRO A 95 3.00 6.49 -19.02
C PRO A 95 3.68 5.13 -18.80
N ALA A 96 4.96 5.09 -18.45
CA ALA A 96 5.74 3.84 -18.24
C ALA A 96 5.28 3.00 -17.02
N ARG A 97 4.23 3.44 -16.30
CA ARG A 97 3.70 2.89 -15.04
C ARG A 97 2.75 1.70 -15.21
N TRP A 98 2.47 1.26 -16.45
CA TRP A 98 1.50 0.20 -16.74
C TRP A 98 2.13 -1.20 -16.82
N CYS A 99 3.44 -1.31 -17.09
CA CYS A 99 4.03 -2.61 -17.47
C CYS A 99 4.39 -3.54 -16.31
N ARG A 100 4.22 -3.17 -15.03
CA ARG A 100 4.55 -4.06 -13.89
C ARG A 100 3.56 -4.08 -12.74
N ARG A 101 2.30 -3.74 -12.99
CA ARG A 101 1.24 -3.84 -11.98
C ARG A 101 0.63 -5.24 -11.90
N GLY A 102 1.13 -6.21 -12.68
CA GLY A 102 0.64 -7.59 -12.67
C GLY A 102 0.65 -8.15 -11.25
N ASP A 103 1.81 -8.10 -10.60
CA ASP A 103 1.98 -8.61 -9.24
C ASP A 103 1.04 -7.94 -8.24
N ALA A 104 0.99 -6.60 -8.22
CA ALA A 104 0.11 -5.89 -7.30
C ALA A 104 -1.38 -6.14 -7.57
N ARG A 105 -1.79 -6.37 -8.82
CA ARG A 105 -3.17 -6.76 -9.16
C ARG A 105 -3.47 -8.19 -8.69
N THR A 106 -2.53 -9.11 -8.83
CA THR A 106 -2.64 -10.48 -8.32
C THR A 106 -2.78 -10.47 -6.79
N GLN A 107 -1.92 -9.74 -6.09
CA GLN A 107 -2.01 -9.56 -4.64
C GLN A 107 -3.35 -8.93 -4.22
N TRP A 108 -3.81 -7.91 -4.97
CA TRP A 108 -5.11 -7.31 -4.72
C TRP A 108 -6.28 -8.28 -4.89
N ALA A 109 -6.23 -9.17 -5.89
CA ALA A 109 -7.26 -10.17 -6.12
C ALA A 109 -7.39 -11.16 -4.96
N LEU A 110 -6.31 -11.43 -4.23
CA LEU A 110 -6.30 -12.27 -3.03
C LEU A 110 -6.81 -11.51 -1.80
N LEU A 111 -6.43 -10.23 -1.64
CA LEU A 111 -6.81 -9.42 -0.46
C LEU A 111 -8.25 -8.91 -0.50
N ALA A 112 -8.75 -8.50 -1.66
CA ALA A 112 -10.07 -7.90 -1.80
C ALA A 112 -11.22 -8.74 -1.20
N PRO A 113 -11.35 -10.06 -1.47
CA PRO A 113 -12.42 -10.86 -0.87
C PRO A 113 -12.29 -10.98 0.65
N LYS A 114 -11.06 -11.07 1.19
CA LYS A 114 -10.81 -11.12 2.64
C LYS A 114 -11.28 -9.84 3.32
N ILE A 115 -10.96 -8.68 2.76
CA ILE A 115 -11.40 -7.37 3.28
C ILE A 115 -12.93 -7.26 3.31
N VAL A 116 -13.59 -7.70 2.24
CA VAL A 116 -15.06 -7.68 2.14
C VAL A 116 -15.69 -8.60 3.18
N ALA A 117 -15.19 -9.82 3.34
CA ALA A 117 -15.68 -10.77 4.34
C ALA A 117 -15.54 -10.21 5.77
N LEU A 118 -14.38 -9.65 6.11
CA LEU A 118 -14.12 -9.04 7.42
C LEU A 118 -15.07 -7.86 7.73
N ARG A 119 -15.30 -6.99 6.74
CA ARG A 119 -16.24 -5.87 6.89
C ARG A 119 -17.69 -6.33 7.06
N ALA A 120 -18.09 -7.40 6.38
CA ALA A 120 -19.42 -7.98 6.55
C ALA A 120 -19.61 -8.52 7.98
N THR A 121 -18.61 -9.21 8.53
CA THR A 121 -18.67 -9.73 9.92
C THR A 121 -18.69 -8.63 10.99
N THR A 122 -18.11 -7.46 10.71
CA THR A 122 -18.08 -6.33 11.66
C THR A 122 -19.37 -5.50 11.63
N THR A 123 -20.18 -5.63 10.58
CA THR A 123 -21.44 -4.89 10.42
C THR A 123 -22.64 -5.60 11.08
N GLN A 124 -22.42 -6.77 11.68
CA GLN A 124 -23.43 -7.58 12.35
C GLN A 124 -23.52 -7.31 13.85
#